data_AF-A0A2H9SK71-F1
#
_entry.id   AF-A0A2H9SK71-F1
#
_cell.length_a   1.000
_cell.length_b   1.000
_cell.length_c   1.000
_cell.angle_alpha   90.00
_cell.angle_beta   90.00
_cell.angle_gamma   90.00
#
_symmetry.space_group_name_H-M   'P 1'
#
loop_
_entity.id
_entity.type
_entity.pdbx_description
1 polymer ?
#
loop_
_entity_poly.entity_id
_entity_poly.type
_entity_poly.pdbx_seq_one_letter_code
_entity_poly.pdbx_strand_id
1 'polypeptide(L)'
;MLKNILRTLIFSFSITCPMFVSALEISSLPDSFHIKTNTNCPGGCFSLTSQNQLIGELLLVPRKTGTYVYVNGQNQPQLFLRLVSASSYTGLLYFDMLDTHKETIARLMVRANPKSGQLMGFVVYTQDYKTLLVTGSTNLFGTKHTIYAKNSWHELATLSRPLFTWSRDADVTVLDQAGLEVLSNINPHLLPAILAFYCSHHSLSVDAPEPSNAPDSLQLLQNKLDAVAQERGFSKNNPAVSEEKLKATVEMMHQKYQQIYDDTLLSEEEKIKQFVNFGCELIQSHTFQPAEENAIIQFLSERLAQRL
;
A
#
# COMPACT_ATOMS: atom_id res chain seq x y z
N MET A 1 -5.95 20.50 66.66
CA MET A 1 -6.80 21.59 66.10
C MET A 1 -6.62 21.59 64.59
N LEU A 2 -7.37 20.80 63.83
CA LEU A 2 -8.67 21.09 63.20
C LEU A 2 -8.66 22.28 62.21
N LYS A 3 -8.70 21.98 60.91
CA LYS A 3 -9.75 22.37 59.92
C LYS A 3 -9.27 21.96 58.52
N ASN A 4 -9.75 20.84 57.98
CA ASN A 4 -10.89 20.76 57.04
C ASN A 4 -10.76 21.70 55.84
N ILE A 5 -10.57 21.14 54.65
CA ILE A 5 -11.49 21.29 53.49
C ILE A 5 -11.33 20.05 52.61
N LEU A 6 -12.37 19.23 52.67
CA LEU A 6 -12.65 18.10 51.78
C LEU A 6 -13.35 18.69 50.55
N ARG A 7 -12.75 18.58 49.36
CA ARG A 7 -13.45 18.78 48.08
C ARG A 7 -13.47 17.46 47.33
N THR A 8 -14.54 16.72 47.54
CA THR A 8 -14.90 15.52 46.78
C THR A 8 -15.37 15.95 45.40
N LEU A 9 -14.53 15.73 44.38
CA LEU A 9 -14.94 15.85 42.98
C LEU A 9 -15.48 14.48 42.55
N ILE A 10 -16.81 14.39 42.48
CA ILE A 10 -17.50 13.25 41.89
C ILE A 10 -17.30 13.36 40.37
N PHE A 11 -16.31 12.64 39.86
CA PHE A 11 -16.17 12.41 38.42
C PHE A 11 -17.12 11.28 38.04
N SER A 12 -18.28 11.66 37.51
CA SER A 12 -19.23 10.75 36.87
C SER A 12 -18.56 10.13 35.64
N PHE A 13 -18.00 8.93 35.81
CA PHE A 13 -17.56 8.10 34.70
C PHE A 13 -18.80 7.74 33.87
N SER A 14 -18.99 8.46 32.76
CA SER A 14 -19.88 8.01 31.70
C SER A 14 -19.20 6.81 31.06
N ILE A 15 -19.64 5.61 31.44
CA ILE A 15 -19.30 4.37 30.74
C ILE A 15 -20.01 4.47 29.39
N THR A 16 -19.31 4.98 28.38
CA THR A 16 -19.71 4.81 27.00
C THR A 16 -19.59 3.33 26.68
N CYS A 17 -20.75 2.71 26.50
CA CYS A 17 -20.93 1.34 26.04
C CYS A 17 -20.06 1.13 24.79
N PRO A 18 -19.04 0.26 24.79
CA PRO A 18 -18.43 -0.13 23.52
C PRO A 18 -19.51 -0.90 22.76
N MET A 19 -19.95 -0.34 21.64
CA MET A 19 -20.71 -1.08 20.66
C MET A 19 -19.91 -2.35 20.36
N PHE A 20 -20.48 -3.51 20.70
CA PHE A 20 -19.92 -4.79 20.32
C PHE A 20 -19.94 -4.86 18.80
N VAL A 21 -18.82 -4.49 18.18
CA VAL A 21 -18.54 -4.83 16.79
C VAL A 21 -18.24 -6.33 16.83
N SER A 22 -19.23 -7.15 16.52
CA SER A 22 -19.03 -8.58 16.27
C SER A 22 -18.11 -8.71 15.07
N ALA A 23 -16.83 -8.95 15.31
CA ALA A 23 -15.87 -9.27 14.27
C ALA A 23 -16.03 -10.76 13.90
N LEU A 24 -16.20 -11.04 12.61
CA LEU A 24 -16.20 -12.41 12.09
C LEU A 24 -14.82 -13.04 12.34
N GLU A 25 -14.81 -14.19 12.99
CA GLU A 25 -13.67 -15.10 12.90
C GLU A 25 -13.59 -15.59 11.44
N ILE A 26 -12.51 -15.26 10.75
CA ILE A 26 -12.33 -15.61 9.34
C ILE A 26 -12.03 -17.10 9.27
N SER A 27 -13.05 -17.93 9.07
CA SER A 27 -12.83 -19.30 8.59
C SER A 27 -12.49 -19.32 7.10
N SER A 28 -12.89 -18.27 6.37
CA SER A 28 -12.63 -18.09 4.94
C SER A 28 -12.64 -16.60 4.59
N LEU A 29 -11.81 -16.19 3.63
CA LEU A 29 -11.76 -14.81 3.15
C LEU A 29 -13.07 -14.41 2.47
N PRO A 30 -13.55 -13.17 2.62
CA PRO A 30 -14.67 -12.69 1.83
C PRO A 30 -14.28 -12.54 0.35
N ASP A 31 -15.26 -12.68 -0.55
CA ASP A 31 -15.07 -12.52 -2.00
C ASP A 31 -14.52 -11.14 -2.38
N SER A 32 -14.76 -10.13 -1.55
CA SER A 32 -14.15 -8.81 -1.69
C SER A 32 -13.93 -8.12 -0.34
N PHE A 33 -12.85 -7.34 -0.26
CA PHE A 33 -12.53 -6.52 0.89
C PHE A 33 -11.60 -5.35 0.51
N HIS A 34 -11.51 -4.37 1.38
CA HIS A 34 -10.69 -3.17 1.24
C HIS A 34 -9.53 -3.21 2.22
N ILE A 35 -8.34 -2.88 1.75
CA ILE A 35 -7.18 -2.61 2.59
C ILE A 35 -7.06 -1.09 2.67
N LYS A 36 -7.09 -0.54 3.88
CA LYS A 36 -7.03 0.90 4.12
C LYS A 36 -5.86 1.28 5.00
N THR A 37 -5.20 2.38 4.66
CA THR A 37 -4.13 2.95 5.47
C THR A 37 -4.73 3.63 6.69
N ASN A 38 -4.26 3.26 7.89
CA ASN A 38 -4.60 3.94 9.12
C ASN A 38 -3.54 4.99 9.45
N THR A 39 -3.85 6.26 9.19
CA THR A 39 -2.94 7.40 9.41
C THR A 39 -2.71 7.72 10.88
N ASN A 40 -3.54 7.19 11.79
CA ASN A 40 -3.42 7.43 13.23
C ASN A 40 -2.41 6.47 13.92
N CYS A 41 -1.81 5.56 13.15
CA CYS A 41 -0.85 4.58 13.66
C CYS A 41 0.61 5.02 13.38
N PRO A 42 1.44 5.24 14.42
CA PRO A 42 2.85 5.57 14.25
C PRO A 42 3.61 4.44 13.57
N GLY A 43 4.14 4.70 12.37
CA GLY A 43 4.84 3.69 11.56
C GLY A 43 3.97 3.00 10.48
N GLY A 44 2.69 3.36 10.40
CA GLY A 44 1.75 2.86 9.39
C GLY A 44 1.11 1.53 9.78
N CYS A 45 -0.22 1.52 9.86
CA CYS A 45 -1.02 0.31 10.02
C CYS A 45 -1.98 0.17 8.82
N PHE A 46 -2.35 -1.06 8.49
CA PHE A 46 -3.22 -1.37 7.35
C PHE A 46 -4.39 -2.20 7.81
N SER A 47 -5.59 -1.61 7.79
CA SER A 47 -6.83 -2.25 8.22
C SER A 47 -7.50 -2.92 7.03
N LEU A 48 -7.95 -4.16 7.22
CA LEU A 48 -8.72 -4.90 6.23
C LEU A 48 -10.19 -4.83 6.64
N THR A 49 -11.04 -4.43 5.71
CA THR A 49 -12.47 -4.25 5.97
C THR A 49 -13.31 -4.87 4.86
N SER A 50 -14.37 -5.60 5.19
CA SER A 50 -15.40 -6.01 4.22
C SER A 50 -16.76 -5.62 4.77
N GLN A 51 -17.63 -5.07 3.90
CA GLN A 51 -18.95 -4.58 4.31
C GLN A 51 -18.90 -3.66 5.55
N ASN A 52 -17.86 -2.81 5.62
CA ASN A 52 -17.55 -1.92 6.75
C ASN A 52 -17.24 -2.60 8.10
N GLN A 53 -17.04 -3.91 8.12
CA GLN A 53 -16.57 -4.64 9.30
C GLN A 53 -15.06 -4.86 9.24
N LEU A 54 -14.37 -4.66 10.37
CA LEU A 54 -12.95 -4.92 10.50
C LEU A 54 -12.69 -6.42 10.54
N ILE A 55 -11.87 -6.88 9.59
CA ILE A 55 -11.46 -8.28 9.42
C ILE A 55 -10.13 -8.53 10.14
N GLY A 56 -9.23 -7.55 10.04
CA GLY A 56 -7.95 -7.59 10.72
C GLY A 56 -7.12 -6.37 10.40
N GLU A 57 -5.93 -6.31 10.99
CA GLU A 57 -5.02 -5.18 10.81
C GLU A 57 -3.58 -5.69 10.79
N LEU A 58 -2.77 -5.13 9.90
CA LEU A 58 -1.33 -5.30 9.92
C LEU A 58 -0.68 -4.14 10.66
N LEU A 59 0.09 -4.46 11.69
CA LEU A 59 0.80 -3.51 12.54
C LEU A 59 2.31 -3.69 12.36
N LEU A 60 3.04 -2.60 12.18
CA LEU A 60 4.49 -2.60 12.32
C LEU A 60 4.85 -2.74 13.81
N VAL A 61 5.72 -3.70 14.15
CA VAL A 61 6.14 -3.89 15.54
C VAL A 61 7.18 -2.83 15.91
N PRO A 62 6.91 -1.94 16.87
CA PRO A 62 7.85 -0.89 17.25
C PRO A 62 9.18 -1.49 17.70
N ARG A 63 10.29 -0.85 17.33
CA ARG A 63 11.66 -1.23 17.73
C ARG A 63 12.13 -2.61 17.23
N LYS A 64 11.39 -3.26 16.32
CA LYS A 64 11.82 -4.47 15.61
C LYS A 64 11.75 -4.24 14.10
N THR A 65 12.85 -3.80 13.53
CA THR A 65 12.95 -3.51 12.09
C THR A 65 12.46 -4.69 11.25
N GLY A 66 11.60 -4.40 10.28
CA GLY A 66 11.07 -5.41 9.35
C GLY A 66 10.20 -6.49 10.00
N THR A 67 9.67 -6.26 11.21
CA THR A 67 8.74 -7.18 11.87
C THR A 67 7.33 -6.60 11.89
N TYR A 68 6.38 -7.37 11.39
CA TYR A 68 4.96 -7.04 11.36
C TYR A 68 4.15 -8.09 12.13
N VAL A 69 3.02 -7.67 12.68
CA VAL A 69 2.03 -8.56 13.27
C VAL A 69 0.69 -8.32 12.60
N TYR A 70 0.05 -9.40 12.16
CA TYR A 70 -1.33 -9.36 11.72
C TYR A 70 -2.21 -9.74 12.91
N VAL A 71 -3.17 -8.89 13.22
CA VAL A 71 -4.17 -9.07 14.28
C VAL A 71 -5.57 -9.22 13.68
N ASN A 72 -6.46 -9.93 14.36
CA ASN A 72 -7.88 -10.00 13.97
C ASN A 72 -8.65 -8.73 14.39
N GLY A 73 -9.96 -8.68 14.11
CA GLY A 73 -10.83 -7.56 14.49
C GLY A 73 -10.93 -7.30 16.01
N GLN A 74 -10.49 -8.25 16.84
CA GLN A 74 -10.40 -8.15 18.30
C GLN A 74 -8.98 -7.78 18.79
N ASN A 75 -8.08 -7.40 17.87
CA ASN A 75 -6.68 -7.07 18.15
C ASN A 75 -5.87 -8.23 18.76
N GLN A 76 -6.25 -9.46 18.48
CA GLN A 76 -5.50 -10.66 18.87
C GLN A 76 -4.52 -11.04 17.76
N PRO A 77 -3.22 -11.25 18.06
CA PRO A 77 -2.24 -11.68 17.08
C PRO A 77 -2.60 -13.03 16.45
N GLN A 78 -2.50 -13.10 15.12
CA GLN A 78 -2.76 -14.31 14.35
C GLN A 78 -1.53 -14.78 13.57
N LEU A 79 -0.70 -13.85 13.12
CA LEU A 79 0.48 -14.14 12.31
C LEU A 79 1.55 -13.06 12.53
N PHE A 80 2.82 -13.44 12.43
CA PHE A 80 3.96 -12.53 12.45
C PHE A 80 4.72 -12.64 11.12
N LEU A 81 5.14 -11.51 10.55
CA LEU A 81 6.06 -11.49 9.41
C LEU A 81 7.38 -10.91 9.91
N ARG A 82 8.47 -11.63 9.75
CA ARG A 82 9.80 -11.20 10.21
C ARG A 82 10.79 -11.20 9.06
N LEU A 83 11.33 -10.03 8.72
CA LEU A 83 12.43 -9.91 7.78
C LEU A 83 13.63 -10.73 8.28
N VAL A 84 14.10 -11.66 7.45
CA VAL A 84 15.27 -12.50 7.75
C VAL A 84 16.46 -12.19 6.86
N SER A 85 16.23 -11.69 5.65
CA SER A 85 17.29 -11.31 4.73
C SER A 85 16.79 -10.24 3.76
N ALA A 86 17.66 -9.30 3.43
CA ALA A 86 17.45 -8.30 2.39
C ALA A 86 18.71 -8.23 1.55
N SER A 87 18.56 -8.25 0.22
CA SER A 87 19.64 -8.05 -0.73
C SER A 87 19.41 -6.75 -1.46
N SER A 88 20.26 -5.76 -1.21
CA SER A 88 20.15 -4.47 -1.86
C SER A 88 20.41 -4.56 -3.36
N TYR A 89 21.38 -5.39 -3.76
CA TYR A 89 21.73 -5.58 -5.17
C TYR A 89 20.59 -6.18 -6.00
N THR A 90 19.86 -7.15 -5.46
CA THR A 90 18.79 -7.84 -6.21
C THR A 90 17.39 -7.29 -5.94
N GLY A 91 17.25 -6.42 -4.94
CA GLY A 91 15.95 -5.97 -4.43
C GLY A 91 15.11 -7.09 -3.80
N LEU A 92 15.71 -8.24 -3.46
CA LEU A 92 15.01 -9.38 -2.87
C LEU A 92 14.97 -9.28 -1.35
N LEU A 93 13.79 -9.53 -0.80
CA LEU A 93 13.50 -9.47 0.63
C LEU A 93 12.85 -10.79 1.04
N TYR A 94 13.31 -11.36 2.14
CA TYR A 94 12.83 -12.63 2.64
C TYR A 94 12.23 -12.43 4.03
N PHE A 95 11.00 -12.89 4.21
CA PHE A 95 10.26 -12.84 5.46
C PHE A 95 9.85 -14.24 5.90
N ASP A 96 10.18 -14.60 7.13
CA ASP A 96 9.53 -15.75 7.78
C ASP A 96 8.14 -15.34 8.23
N MET A 97 7.15 -16.18 7.92
CA MET A 97 5.79 -16.04 8.44
C MET A 97 5.62 -17.03 9.58
N LEU A 98 5.42 -16.50 10.78
CA LEU A 98 5.33 -17.26 12.02
C LEU A 98 3.92 -17.26 12.57
N ASP A 99 3.49 -18.40 13.10
CA ASP A 99 2.21 -18.54 13.79
C ASP A 99 2.23 -17.89 15.19
N THR A 100 1.16 -18.10 15.95
CA THR A 100 1.04 -17.60 17.33
C THR A 100 2.04 -18.24 18.30
N HIS A 101 2.55 -19.44 18.00
CA HIS A 101 3.57 -20.14 18.77
C HIS A 101 5.01 -19.77 18.36
N LYS A 102 5.15 -18.87 17.36
CA LYS A 102 6.44 -18.44 16.79
C LYS A 102 7.14 -19.52 15.96
N GLU A 103 6.40 -20.51 15.47
CA GLU A 103 6.90 -21.49 14.52
C GLU A 103 6.75 -20.95 13.08
N THR A 104 7.78 -21.14 12.26
CA THR A 104 7.75 -20.72 10.85
C THR A 104 6.83 -21.66 10.08
N ILE A 105 5.71 -21.16 9.57
CA ILE A 105 4.74 -21.95 8.81
C ILE A 105 4.88 -21.77 7.30
N ALA A 106 5.47 -20.64 6.87
CA ALA A 106 5.74 -20.34 5.47
C ALA A 106 6.78 -19.22 5.34
N ARG A 107 7.29 -19.02 4.12
CA ARG A 107 8.23 -17.93 3.81
C ARG A 107 7.72 -17.10 2.64
N LEU A 108 7.77 -15.79 2.81
CA LEU A 108 7.44 -14.80 1.80
C LEU A 108 8.73 -14.23 1.21
N MET A 109 8.90 -14.36 -0.10
CA MET A 109 9.94 -13.66 -0.86
C MET A 109 9.28 -12.52 -1.61
N VAL A 110 9.77 -11.30 -1.43
CA VAL A 110 9.26 -10.10 -2.10
C VAL A 110 10.37 -9.52 -2.95
N ARG A 111 10.03 -9.13 -4.18
CA ARG A 111 10.92 -8.36 -5.05
C ARG A 111 10.50 -6.90 -4.97
N ALA A 112 11.40 -6.04 -4.54
CA ALA A 112 11.28 -4.60 -4.62
C ALA A 112 12.13 -4.08 -5.79
N ASN A 113 11.66 -3.01 -6.44
CA ASN A 113 12.49 -2.19 -7.31
C ASN A 113 13.57 -1.56 -6.43
N PRO A 114 14.87 -1.75 -6.70
CA PRO A 114 15.92 -1.19 -5.88
C PRO A 114 15.83 0.35 -5.74
N LYS A 115 15.61 1.07 -6.84
CA LYS A 115 15.57 2.55 -6.85
C LYS A 115 14.39 3.12 -6.08
N SER A 116 13.20 2.59 -6.37
CA SER A 116 11.95 3.16 -5.84
C SER A 116 11.47 2.48 -4.56
N GLY A 117 12.04 1.30 -4.24
CA GLY A 117 11.57 0.41 -3.19
C GLY A 117 10.14 -0.09 -3.40
N GLN A 118 9.55 0.13 -4.59
CA GLN A 118 8.22 -0.33 -4.96
C GLN A 118 8.22 -1.86 -5.05
N LEU A 119 7.24 -2.50 -4.41
CA LEU A 119 7.11 -3.94 -4.52
C LEU A 119 6.62 -4.31 -5.93
N MET A 120 7.39 -5.17 -6.60
CA MET A 120 7.14 -5.63 -7.98
C MET A 120 6.43 -6.99 -8.01
N GLY A 121 6.50 -7.74 -6.92
CA GLY A 121 5.88 -9.05 -6.85
C GLY A 121 6.33 -9.81 -5.63
N PHE A 122 5.72 -10.96 -5.42
CA PHE A 122 6.07 -11.83 -4.32
C PHE A 122 5.87 -13.29 -4.68
N VAL A 123 6.50 -14.15 -3.91
CA VAL A 123 6.37 -15.60 -3.98
C VAL A 123 6.25 -16.12 -2.56
N VAL A 124 5.32 -17.05 -2.36
CA VAL A 124 5.13 -17.70 -1.06
C VAL A 124 5.56 -19.15 -1.17
N TYR A 125 6.41 -19.58 -0.24
CA TYR A 125 6.85 -20.96 -0.10
C TYR A 125 6.36 -21.55 1.23
N THR A 126 6.24 -22.87 1.30
CA THR A 126 6.07 -23.58 2.58
C THR A 126 7.32 -23.41 3.46
N GLN A 127 7.22 -23.90 4.70
CA GLN A 127 8.34 -23.95 5.66
C GLN A 127 9.60 -24.69 5.15
N ASP A 128 9.50 -25.53 4.11
CA ASP A 128 10.65 -26.24 3.53
C ASP A 128 11.50 -25.37 2.58
N TYR A 129 11.04 -24.14 2.30
CA TYR A 129 11.67 -23.14 1.43
C TYR A 129 11.79 -23.54 -0.05
N LYS A 130 11.10 -24.59 -0.48
CA LYS A 130 11.16 -25.17 -1.83
C LYS A 130 9.79 -25.28 -2.48
N THR A 131 8.76 -25.62 -1.70
CA THR A 131 7.42 -25.84 -2.22
C THR A 131 6.72 -24.50 -2.41
N LEU A 132 6.60 -24.08 -3.68
CA LEU A 132 5.82 -22.91 -4.08
C LEU A 132 4.34 -23.10 -3.71
N LEU A 133 3.74 -22.05 -3.13
CA LEU A 133 2.32 -21.99 -2.78
C LEU A 133 1.56 -21.05 -3.73
N VAL A 134 1.98 -19.79 -3.82
CA VAL A 134 1.38 -18.79 -4.72
C VAL A 134 2.42 -17.80 -5.23
N THR A 135 2.11 -17.14 -6.33
CA THR A 135 2.91 -16.05 -6.90
C THR A 135 2.05 -14.82 -7.08
N GLY A 136 2.52 -13.67 -6.62
CA GLY A 136 1.92 -12.37 -6.89
C GLY A 136 2.77 -11.59 -7.89
N SER A 137 2.12 -11.05 -8.93
CA SER A 137 2.78 -10.16 -9.90
C SER A 137 2.08 -8.82 -9.96
N THR A 138 2.84 -7.74 -10.14
CA THR A 138 2.29 -6.43 -10.50
C THR A 138 2.18 -6.26 -12.00
N ASN A 139 1.16 -5.53 -12.45
CA ASN A 139 1.24 -4.89 -13.76
C ASN A 139 2.35 -3.83 -13.75
N LEU A 140 2.78 -3.39 -14.94
CA LEU A 140 3.86 -2.41 -15.11
C LEU A 140 3.69 -1.14 -14.25
N PHE A 141 2.45 -0.80 -13.88
CA PHE A 141 2.10 0.46 -13.24
C PHE A 141 1.85 0.39 -11.73
N GLY A 142 1.90 -0.80 -11.11
CA GLY A 142 1.66 -0.95 -9.68
C GLY A 142 0.20 -0.76 -9.25
N THR A 143 -0.73 -0.79 -10.21
CA THR A 143 -2.15 -0.53 -9.97
C THR A 143 -2.98 -1.79 -9.88
N LYS A 144 -2.52 -2.88 -10.51
CA LYS A 144 -3.15 -4.18 -10.41
C LYS A 144 -2.10 -5.21 -10.04
N HIS A 145 -2.36 -5.95 -8.97
CA HIS A 145 -1.58 -7.09 -8.56
C HIS A 145 -2.45 -8.33 -8.66
N THR A 146 -2.01 -9.30 -9.45
CA THR A 146 -2.69 -10.58 -9.61
C THR A 146 -1.95 -11.64 -8.83
N ILE A 147 -2.69 -12.43 -8.07
CA ILE A 147 -2.22 -13.60 -7.33
C ILE A 147 -2.58 -14.83 -8.16
N TYR A 148 -1.60 -15.68 -8.44
CA TYR A 148 -1.78 -16.90 -9.22
C TYR A 148 -1.54 -18.15 -8.38
N ALA A 149 -2.23 -19.22 -8.75
CA ALA A 149 -2.00 -20.54 -8.19
C ALA A 149 -0.63 -21.09 -8.58
N LYS A 150 -0.07 -21.93 -7.69
CA LYS A 150 1.20 -22.64 -7.90
C LYS A 150 1.33 -23.20 -9.33
N ASN A 151 2.45 -22.91 -9.98
CA ASN A 151 2.83 -23.47 -11.29
C ASN A 151 1.79 -23.29 -12.40
N SER A 152 0.92 -22.28 -12.28
CA SER A 152 -0.11 -21.99 -13.27
C SER A 152 -0.29 -20.48 -13.43
N TRP A 153 -0.90 -20.06 -14.53
CA TRP A 153 -1.37 -18.69 -14.73
C TRP A 153 -2.84 -18.52 -14.33
N HIS A 154 -3.36 -19.44 -13.50
CA HIS A 154 -4.72 -19.36 -13.00
C HIS A 154 -4.82 -18.29 -11.91
N GLU A 155 -5.62 -17.25 -12.17
CA GLU A 155 -5.80 -16.11 -11.26
C GLU A 155 -6.68 -16.52 -10.06
N LEU A 156 -6.18 -16.28 -8.85
CA LEU A 156 -6.86 -16.59 -7.59
C LEU A 156 -7.50 -15.36 -6.96
N ALA A 157 -6.80 -14.23 -7.03
CA ALA A 157 -7.27 -12.97 -6.49
C ALA A 157 -6.56 -11.80 -7.19
N THR A 158 -7.18 -10.64 -7.14
CA THR A 158 -6.60 -9.39 -7.62
C THR A 158 -6.69 -8.32 -6.56
N LEU A 159 -5.62 -7.56 -6.42
CA LEU A 159 -5.56 -6.35 -5.63
C LEU A 159 -5.41 -5.17 -6.59
N SER A 160 -6.37 -4.25 -6.55
CA SER A 160 -6.48 -3.12 -7.46
C SER A 160 -6.39 -1.81 -6.70
N ARG A 161 -5.73 -0.83 -7.30
CA ARG A 161 -5.58 0.52 -6.80
C ARG A 161 -5.91 1.52 -7.91
N PRO A 162 -6.54 2.65 -7.59
CA PRO A 162 -6.67 3.74 -8.54
C PRO A 162 -5.29 4.17 -9.05
N LEU A 163 -5.17 4.40 -10.36
CA LEU A 163 -3.90 4.79 -11.00
C LEU A 163 -3.35 6.13 -10.49
N PHE A 164 -4.23 7.02 -10.05
CA PHE A 164 -3.91 8.40 -9.68
C PHE A 164 -4.37 8.76 -8.27
N THR A 165 -4.01 7.94 -7.28
CA THR A 165 -4.26 8.27 -5.87
C THR A 165 -2.96 8.44 -5.10
N TRP A 166 -2.96 9.31 -4.10
CA TRP A 166 -1.93 9.34 -3.06
C TRP A 166 -2.16 8.25 -2.00
N SER A 167 -3.41 7.75 -1.89
CA SER A 167 -3.76 6.71 -0.95
C SER A 167 -3.06 5.39 -1.28
N ARG A 168 -2.74 4.62 -0.25
CA ARG A 168 -2.28 3.22 -0.39
C ARG A 168 -3.42 2.23 -0.24
N ASP A 169 -4.64 2.74 -0.23
CA ASP A 169 -5.82 1.91 -0.15
C ASP A 169 -5.94 1.06 -1.41
N ALA A 170 -6.42 -0.16 -1.23
CA ALA A 170 -6.57 -1.11 -2.30
C ALA A 170 -7.85 -1.92 -2.12
N ASP A 171 -8.44 -2.27 -3.25
CA ASP A 171 -9.57 -3.18 -3.32
C ASP A 171 -9.07 -4.56 -3.67
N VAL A 172 -9.49 -5.56 -2.92
CA VAL A 172 -9.18 -6.96 -3.17
C VAL A 172 -10.44 -7.66 -3.64
N THR A 173 -10.30 -8.41 -4.73
CA THR A 173 -11.33 -9.29 -5.27
C THR A 173 -10.76 -10.71 -5.31
N VAL A 174 -11.46 -11.65 -4.68
CA VAL A 174 -11.14 -13.07 -4.78
C VAL A 174 -11.88 -13.64 -5.99
N LEU A 175 -11.13 -14.32 -6.85
CA LEU A 175 -11.63 -14.90 -8.10
C LEU A 175 -11.86 -16.41 -7.96
N ASP A 176 -11.04 -17.08 -7.15
CA ASP A 176 -11.14 -18.51 -6.89
C ASP A 176 -10.79 -18.82 -5.42
N GLN A 177 -11.83 -19.05 -4.62
CA GLN A 177 -11.71 -19.40 -3.21
C GLN A 177 -11.06 -20.78 -3.01
N ALA A 178 -11.39 -21.75 -3.87
CA ALA A 178 -10.90 -23.12 -3.76
C ALA A 178 -9.38 -23.16 -4.03
N GLY A 179 -8.92 -22.40 -5.02
CA GLY A 179 -7.49 -22.28 -5.29
C GLY A 179 -6.70 -21.61 -4.15
N LEU A 180 -7.34 -20.78 -3.32
CA LEU A 180 -6.74 -20.17 -2.12
C LEU A 180 -6.72 -21.11 -0.89
N GLU A 181 -7.43 -22.23 -0.91
CA GLU A 181 -7.44 -23.21 0.18
C GLU A 181 -6.04 -23.72 0.52
N VAL A 182 -5.12 -23.75 -0.45
CA VAL A 182 -3.72 -24.14 -0.20
C VAL A 182 -3.04 -23.26 0.86
N LEU A 183 -3.38 -21.97 0.92
CA LEU A 183 -2.91 -21.05 1.95
C LEU A 183 -3.75 -21.20 3.23
N SER A 184 -5.07 -21.29 3.09
CA SER A 184 -5.99 -21.41 4.23
C SER A 184 -5.77 -22.68 5.07
N ASN A 185 -5.37 -23.78 4.42
CA ASN A 185 -5.02 -25.04 5.06
C ASN A 185 -3.75 -24.95 5.91
N ILE A 186 -2.86 -23.99 5.61
CA ILE A 186 -1.68 -23.71 6.44
C ILE A 186 -2.08 -22.75 7.56
N ASN A 187 -2.64 -21.60 7.20
CA ASN A 187 -3.22 -20.64 8.12
C ASN A 187 -4.10 -19.64 7.34
N PRO A 188 -5.39 -19.45 7.71
CA PRO A 188 -6.35 -18.60 6.98
C PRO A 188 -5.97 -17.12 6.96
N HIS A 189 -5.04 -16.69 7.82
CA HIS A 189 -4.58 -15.32 7.90
C HIS A 189 -3.34 -15.02 7.04
N LEU A 190 -2.77 -16.02 6.35
CA LEU A 190 -1.59 -15.82 5.49
C LEU A 190 -1.83 -14.82 4.37
N LEU A 191 -2.82 -15.08 3.51
CA LEU A 191 -3.10 -14.20 2.38
C LEU A 191 -3.48 -12.77 2.81
N PRO A 192 -4.42 -12.53 3.75
CA PRO A 192 -4.73 -11.17 4.16
C PRO A 192 -3.52 -10.44 4.76
N ALA A 193 -2.68 -11.13 5.53
CA ALA A 193 -1.46 -10.53 6.07
C ALA A 193 -0.44 -10.17 4.97
N ILE A 194 -0.25 -11.06 3.98
CA ILE A 194 0.63 -10.80 2.82
C ILE A 194 0.13 -9.60 2.00
N LEU A 195 -1.17 -9.54 1.70
CA LEU A 195 -1.74 -8.45 0.90
C LEU A 195 -1.67 -7.11 1.64
N ALA A 196 -1.92 -7.11 2.95
CA ALA A 196 -1.75 -5.92 3.78
C ALA A 196 -0.29 -5.47 3.85
N PHE A 197 0.64 -6.42 3.98
CA PHE A 197 2.08 -6.13 3.97
C PHE A 197 2.50 -5.54 2.62
N TYR A 198 1.94 -6.08 1.55
CA TYR A 198 2.22 -5.62 0.20
C TYR A 198 1.65 -4.21 -0.07
N CYS A 199 0.59 -3.81 0.64
CA CYS A 199 0.11 -2.42 0.65
C CYS A 199 0.92 -1.50 1.55
N SER A 200 1.60 -2.04 2.56
CA SER A 200 2.30 -1.21 3.53
C SER A 200 3.61 -0.61 3.05
N HIS A 201 4.27 -1.26 2.09
CA HIS A 201 5.60 -0.87 1.68
C HIS A 201 5.58 0.05 0.47
N HIS A 202 6.06 1.28 0.67
CA HIS A 202 6.32 2.21 -0.43
C HIS A 202 7.80 2.46 -0.71
N SER A 203 8.71 2.08 0.19
CA SER A 203 10.14 2.14 -0.09
C SER A 203 10.90 1.41 1.01
N LEU A 204 11.45 0.24 0.69
CA LEU A 204 12.69 -0.15 1.37
C LEU A 204 13.77 0.56 0.58
N SER A 205 14.37 1.60 1.16
CA SER A 205 15.51 2.28 0.55
C SER A 205 16.58 1.24 0.29
N VAL A 206 16.71 0.87 -0.97
CA VAL A 206 17.67 -0.10 -1.43
C VAL A 206 18.56 0.66 -2.40
N ASP A 207 19.63 1.26 -1.88
CA ASP A 207 20.61 1.93 -2.73
C ASP A 207 21.24 0.90 -3.69
N ALA A 208 20.74 0.84 -4.92
CA ALA A 208 21.36 0.08 -6.00
C ALA A 208 21.38 0.88 -7.29
N PRO A 209 22.55 1.01 -7.94
CA PRO A 209 22.67 1.62 -9.26
C PRO A 209 22.38 0.57 -10.34
N GLU A 210 21.32 0.78 -11.12
CA GLU A 210 21.11 0.08 -12.40
C GLU A 210 20.68 1.05 -13.51
N PRO A 211 21.06 0.79 -14.77
CA PRO A 211 20.66 1.59 -15.93
C PRO A 211 19.15 1.47 -16.16
N SER A 212 18.50 2.61 -16.39
CA SER A 212 17.06 2.69 -16.69
C SER A 212 16.77 2.04 -18.04
N ASN A 213 16.03 0.92 -18.04
CA ASN A 213 15.36 0.38 -19.24
C ASN A 213 13.92 0.92 -19.31
N ALA A 214 13.70 2.18 -18.91
CA ALA A 214 12.38 2.76 -18.95
C ALA A 214 11.90 2.94 -20.39
N PRO A 215 10.60 2.76 -20.66
CA PRO A 215 10.02 3.13 -21.95
C PRO A 215 10.35 4.59 -22.28
N ASP A 216 10.82 4.85 -23.50
CA ASP A 216 11.15 6.21 -23.99
C ASP A 216 9.99 7.21 -23.77
N SER A 217 8.76 6.72 -23.78
CA SER A 217 7.54 7.50 -23.51
C SER A 217 7.46 8.06 -22.09
N LEU A 218 7.88 7.31 -21.07
CA LEU A 218 7.90 7.78 -19.68
C LEU A 218 8.98 8.84 -19.46
N GLN A 219 10.14 8.68 -20.12
CA GLN A 219 11.21 9.68 -20.07
C GLN A 219 10.75 10.99 -20.74
N LEU A 220 10.00 10.91 -21.84
CA LEU A 220 9.44 12.08 -22.50
C LEU A 220 8.42 12.82 -21.62
N LEU A 221 7.59 12.08 -20.87
CA LEU A 221 6.67 12.66 -19.89
C LEU A 221 7.41 13.34 -18.73
N GLN A 222 8.48 12.73 -18.22
CA GLN A 222 9.32 13.33 -17.18
C GLN A 222 9.97 14.63 -17.68
N ASN A 223 10.53 14.63 -18.90
CA ASN A 223 11.15 15.82 -19.48
C ASN A 223 10.12 16.95 -19.67
N LYS A 224 8.89 16.63 -20.07
CA LYS A 224 7.80 17.61 -20.18
C LYS A 224 7.45 18.21 -18.82
N LEU A 225 7.34 17.37 -17.79
CA LEU A 225 7.05 17.82 -16.43
C LEU A 225 8.18 18.71 -15.87
N ASP A 226 9.44 18.32 -16.11
CA ASP A 226 10.62 19.07 -15.70
C ASP A 226 10.65 20.46 -16.38
N ALA A 227 10.25 20.56 -17.65
CA ALA A 227 10.15 21.84 -18.35
C ALA A 227 9.09 22.76 -17.72
N VAL A 228 7.89 22.24 -17.43
CA VAL A 228 6.82 22.99 -16.74
C VAL A 228 7.26 23.43 -15.34
N ALA A 229 7.97 22.57 -14.61
CA ALA A 229 8.51 22.89 -13.29
C ALA A 229 9.52 24.04 -13.38
N GLN A 230 10.42 24.02 -14.36
CA GLN A 230 11.40 25.08 -14.58
C GLN A 230 10.74 26.42 -14.95
N GLU A 231 9.76 26.43 -15.86
CA GLU A 231 9.00 27.62 -16.24
C GLU A 231 8.33 28.31 -15.05
N ARG A 232 7.89 27.50 -14.08
CA ARG A 232 7.22 27.96 -12.86
C ARG A 232 8.20 28.32 -11.73
N GLY A 233 9.50 28.12 -11.92
CA GLY A 233 10.51 28.36 -10.89
C GLY A 233 10.51 27.30 -9.78
N PHE A 234 9.87 26.15 -9.98
CA PHE A 234 9.95 25.03 -9.06
C PHE A 234 11.27 24.29 -9.31
N SER A 235 12.16 24.30 -8.31
CA SER A 235 13.39 23.50 -8.34
C SER A 235 13.20 22.20 -7.56
N LYS A 236 13.99 21.17 -7.86
CA LYS A 236 14.07 19.94 -7.04
C LYS A 236 14.44 20.19 -5.57
N ASN A 237 14.90 21.40 -5.23
CA ASN A 237 15.28 21.82 -3.88
C ASN A 237 14.18 22.62 -3.16
N ASN A 238 12.97 22.72 -3.73
CA ASN A 238 11.86 23.34 -3.01
C ASN A 238 11.50 22.53 -1.75
N PRO A 239 10.98 23.21 -0.70
CA PRO A 239 10.50 22.51 0.48
C PRO A 239 9.41 21.51 0.08
N ALA A 240 9.55 20.28 0.55
CA ALA A 240 8.56 19.23 0.34
C ALA A 240 7.20 19.71 0.86
N VAL A 241 6.16 19.52 0.03
CA VAL A 241 4.79 19.82 0.45
C VAL A 241 4.41 18.84 1.57
N SER A 242 3.65 19.31 2.58
CA SER A 242 3.18 18.40 3.62
C SER A 242 2.35 17.27 3.02
N GLU A 243 2.46 16.06 3.58
CA GLU A 243 1.75 14.87 3.07
C GLU A 243 0.23 15.10 2.99
N GLU A 244 -0.35 15.80 3.96
CA GLU A 244 -1.75 16.17 3.99
C GLU A 244 -2.16 17.07 2.81
N LYS A 245 -1.35 18.09 2.50
CA LYS A 245 -1.62 19.00 1.39
C LYS A 245 -1.40 18.31 0.04
N LEU A 246 -0.40 17.43 -0.05
CA LEU A 246 -0.15 16.60 -1.22
C LEU A 246 -1.34 15.68 -1.49
N LYS A 247 -1.81 14.95 -0.47
CA LYS A 247 -3.00 14.10 -0.55
C LYS A 247 -4.23 14.87 -1.01
N ALA A 248 -4.55 15.99 -0.36
CA ALA A 248 -5.72 16.80 -0.71
C ALA A 248 -5.64 17.35 -2.15
N THR A 249 -4.44 17.76 -2.59
CA THR A 249 -4.25 18.29 -3.95
C THR A 249 -4.38 17.18 -5.01
N VAL A 250 -3.85 15.99 -4.75
CA VAL A 250 -3.95 14.84 -5.65
C VAL A 250 -5.39 14.33 -5.75
N GLU A 251 -6.12 14.23 -4.63
CA GLU A 251 -7.53 13.82 -4.64
C GLU A 251 -8.38 14.79 -5.47
N MET A 252 -8.18 16.09 -5.29
CA MET A 252 -8.89 17.12 -6.06
C MET A 252 -8.51 17.10 -7.54
N MET A 253 -7.22 16.92 -7.87
CA MET A 253 -6.78 16.74 -9.26
C MET A 253 -7.43 15.50 -9.88
N HIS A 254 -7.48 14.37 -9.17
CA HIS A 254 -8.08 13.14 -9.65
C HIS A 254 -9.59 13.29 -9.90
N GLN A 255 -10.32 13.94 -8.98
CA GLN A 255 -11.74 14.23 -9.16
C GLN A 255 -12.00 15.11 -10.39
N LYS A 256 -11.22 16.17 -10.60
CA LYS A 256 -11.35 17.02 -11.78
C LYS A 256 -11.04 16.25 -13.07
N TYR A 257 -10.04 15.38 -13.04
CA TYR A 257 -9.70 14.52 -14.18
C TYR A 257 -10.87 13.61 -14.58
N GLN A 258 -11.47 12.92 -13.61
CA GLN A 258 -12.61 12.01 -13.84
C GLN A 258 -13.88 12.70 -14.34
N GLN A 259 -14.01 14.01 -14.11
CA GLN A 259 -15.15 14.79 -14.64
C GLN A 259 -15.00 15.11 -16.13
N ILE A 260 -13.76 15.14 -16.64
CA ILE A 260 -13.44 15.59 -18.00
C ILE A 260 -13.15 14.40 -18.91
N TYR A 261 -12.53 13.36 -18.37
CA TYR A 261 -11.99 12.24 -19.14
C TYR A 261 -12.63 10.91 -18.76
N ASP A 262 -13.01 10.14 -19.80
CA ASP A 262 -13.39 8.73 -19.68
C ASP A 262 -12.22 7.86 -20.17
N ASP A 263 -11.62 7.14 -19.21
CA ASP A 263 -10.43 6.32 -19.44
C ASP A 263 -10.74 4.85 -19.70
N THR A 264 -12.02 4.46 -19.79
CA THR A 264 -12.44 3.05 -19.83
C THR A 264 -11.84 2.26 -21.00
N LEU A 265 -11.60 2.92 -22.13
CA LEU A 265 -11.05 2.30 -23.35
C LEU A 265 -9.55 2.55 -23.55
N LEU A 266 -8.91 3.37 -22.70
CA LEU A 266 -7.51 3.70 -22.84
C LEU A 266 -6.62 2.58 -22.30
N SER A 267 -5.49 2.34 -22.95
CA SER A 267 -4.41 1.57 -22.34
C SER A 267 -3.85 2.31 -21.13
N GLU A 268 -3.23 1.59 -20.20
CA GLU A 268 -2.65 2.20 -18.99
C GLU A 268 -1.57 3.27 -19.31
N GLU A 269 -0.80 3.08 -20.38
CA GLU A 269 0.18 4.07 -20.83
C GLU A 269 -0.50 5.36 -21.32
N GLU A 270 -1.59 5.22 -22.07
CA GLU A 270 -2.40 6.36 -22.54
C GLU A 270 -3.05 7.09 -21.37
N LYS A 271 -3.56 6.37 -20.37
CA LYS A 271 -4.09 6.99 -19.14
C LYS A 271 -3.03 7.82 -18.44
N ILE A 272 -1.82 7.29 -18.26
CA ILE A 272 -0.71 8.03 -17.62
C ILE A 272 -0.36 9.27 -18.43
N LYS A 273 -0.20 9.13 -19.74
CA LYS A 273 0.10 10.25 -20.64
C LYS A 273 -0.97 11.34 -20.52
N GLN A 274 -2.24 10.95 -20.57
CA GLN A 274 -3.37 11.88 -20.47
C GLN A 274 -3.41 12.57 -19.11
N PHE A 275 -3.19 11.83 -18.03
CA PHE A 275 -3.18 12.39 -16.68
C PHE A 275 -2.00 13.31 -16.40
N VAL A 276 -0.79 12.96 -16.86
CA VAL A 276 0.38 13.84 -16.75
C VAL A 276 0.17 15.11 -17.57
N ASN A 277 -0.39 14.99 -18.78
CA ASN A 277 -0.74 16.16 -19.61
C ASN A 277 -1.76 17.05 -18.91
N PHE A 278 -2.82 16.47 -18.36
CA PHE A 278 -3.82 17.19 -17.59
C PHE A 278 -3.20 17.91 -16.38
N GLY A 279 -2.32 17.26 -15.63
CA GLY A 279 -1.60 17.90 -14.52
C GLY A 279 -0.73 19.08 -14.98
N CYS A 280 -0.01 18.93 -16.10
CA CYS A 280 0.73 20.03 -16.72
C CYS A 280 -0.19 21.18 -17.15
N GLU A 281 -1.34 20.90 -17.76
CA GLU A 281 -2.34 21.91 -18.15
C GLU A 281 -2.93 22.64 -16.94
N LEU A 282 -3.20 21.92 -15.85
CA LEU A 282 -3.65 22.52 -14.59
C LEU A 282 -2.62 23.51 -14.05
N ILE A 283 -1.33 23.14 -14.02
CA ILE A 283 -0.25 24.04 -13.61
C ILE A 283 -0.15 25.23 -14.56
N GLN A 284 -0.28 25.01 -15.88
CA GLN A 284 -0.19 26.05 -16.90
C GLN A 284 -1.39 27.01 -16.89
N SER A 285 -2.56 26.57 -16.41
CA SER A 285 -3.79 27.36 -16.34
C SER A 285 -3.75 28.52 -15.33
N HIS A 286 -2.76 28.54 -14.41
CA HIS A 286 -2.66 29.51 -13.31
C HIS A 286 -3.87 29.52 -12.37
N THR A 287 -4.67 28.45 -12.35
CA THR A 287 -5.85 28.35 -11.48
C THR A 287 -5.48 27.98 -10.04
N PHE A 288 -4.25 27.48 -9.81
CA PHE A 288 -3.78 26.95 -8.54
C PHE A 288 -2.82 27.89 -7.84
N GLN A 289 -2.74 27.78 -6.52
CA GLN A 289 -1.70 28.48 -5.76
C GLN A 289 -0.34 27.80 -5.97
N PRO A 290 0.78 28.52 -5.86
CA PRO A 290 2.12 27.94 -6.09
C PRO A 290 2.40 26.68 -5.26
N ALA A 291 1.88 26.60 -4.02
CA ALA A 291 2.04 25.41 -3.18
C ALA A 291 1.29 24.18 -3.73
N GLU A 292 0.17 24.38 -4.42
CA GLU A 292 -0.63 23.31 -5.04
C GLU A 292 0.00 22.87 -6.37
N GLU A 293 0.49 23.82 -7.17
CA GLU A 293 1.26 23.52 -8.37
C GLU A 293 2.52 22.71 -8.04
N ASN A 294 3.26 23.10 -6.98
CA ASN A 294 4.40 22.34 -6.48
C ASN A 294 4.00 20.92 -6.03
N ALA A 295 2.84 20.77 -5.38
CA ALA A 295 2.33 19.47 -4.96
C ALA A 295 2.01 18.56 -6.15
N ILE A 296 1.39 19.10 -7.21
CA ILE A 296 1.10 18.37 -8.45
C ILE A 296 2.42 17.92 -9.10
N ILE A 297 3.40 18.83 -9.22
CA ILE A 297 4.71 18.51 -9.80
C ILE A 297 5.43 17.43 -8.99
N GLN A 298 5.44 17.57 -7.66
CA GLN A 298 6.05 16.59 -6.77
C GLN A 298 5.40 15.22 -6.95
N PHE A 299 4.06 15.14 -6.91
CA PHE A 299 3.32 13.91 -7.09
C PHE A 299 3.63 13.23 -8.44
N LEU A 300 3.51 13.97 -9.54
CA LEU A 300 3.71 13.42 -10.88
C LEU A 300 5.17 12.97 -11.06
N SER A 301 6.13 13.73 -10.54
CA SER A 301 7.55 13.38 -10.60
C SER A 301 7.85 12.11 -9.80
N GLU A 302 7.34 11.99 -8.58
CA GLU A 302 7.51 10.78 -7.77
C GLU A 302 6.89 9.56 -8.44
N ARG A 303 5.69 9.71 -9.04
CA ARG A 303 5.01 8.64 -9.75
C ARG A 303 5.71 8.23 -11.03
N LEU A 304 6.32 9.15 -11.76
CA LEU A 304 7.13 8.83 -12.94
C LEU A 304 8.48 8.22 -12.53
N ALA A 305 9.17 8.78 -11.53
CA ALA A 305 10.44 8.28 -11.04
C ALA A 305 10.35 6.86 -10.44
N GLN A 306 9.22 6.50 -9.81
CA GLN A 306 8.99 5.12 -9.36
C GLN A 306 9.03 4.09 -10.51
N ARG A 307 8.89 4.55 -11.76
CA ARG A 307 8.70 3.76 -12.98
C ARG A 307 9.86 3.91 -13.98
N LEU A 308 10.85 4.78 -13.71
CA LEU A 308 12.08 4.98 -14.50
C LEU A 308 13.28 4.21 -13.92
#